data_AF-A0A355PKK8-F1
#
_entry.id   AF-A0A355PKK8-F1
#
_cell.length_a   1.000
_cell.length_b   1.000
_cell.length_c   1.000
_cell.angle_alpha   90.00
_cell.angle_beta   90.00
_cell.angle_gamma   90.00
#
_symmetry.space_group_name_H-M   'P 1'
#
loop_
_entity.id
_entity.type
_entity.pdbx_description
1 polymer ?
#
loop_
_entity_poly.entity_id
_entity_poly.type
_entity_poly.pdbx_seq_one_letter_code
_entity_poly.pdbx_strand_id
1 'polypeptide(L)' 'MNFCSQCGEKVRFAVPEGDDRPRYLCDGCGTIHYQNPRIVAGTLPVSGSKVLLCKRAISPRKGYWTLPAGYM' A
#
# COMPACT_ATOMS: atom_id res chain seq x y z
N MET A 1 -8.73 0.45 -8.26
CA MET A 1 -8.30 1.41 -9.30
C MET A 1 -9.46 1.52 -10.26
N ASN A 2 -9.97 2.73 -10.53
CA ASN A 2 -11.20 2.90 -11.34
C ASN A 2 -10.91 3.28 -12.80
N PHE A 3 -9.76 3.92 -13.05
CA PHE A 3 -9.33 4.40 -14.36
C PHE A 3 -7.85 4.07 -14.60
N CYS A 4 -7.49 3.94 -15.87
CA CYS A 4 -6.15 3.69 -16.35
C CYS A 4 -5.28 4.93 -16.14
N SER A 5 -4.13 4.77 -15.48
CA SER A 5 -3.19 5.88 -15.27
C SER A 5 -2.42 6.29 -16.52
N GLN A 6 -2.53 5.53 -17.63
CA GLN A 6 -1.85 5.83 -18.90
C GLN A 6 -2.75 6.58 -19.88
N CYS A 7 -4.02 6.19 -20.04
CA CYS A 7 -4.93 6.79 -21.02
C CYS A 7 -6.23 7.38 -20.45
N GLY A 8 -6.51 7.20 -19.15
CA GLY A 8 -7.70 7.74 -18.49
C GLY A 8 -9.00 6.96 -18.72
N GLU A 9 -9.02 5.92 -19.54
CA GLU A 9 -10.20 5.05 -19.71
C GLU A 9 -10.49 4.20 -18.46
N LYS A 10 -11.70 3.64 -18.37
CA LYS A 10 -12.06 2.71 -17.28
C LYS A 10 -11.22 1.43 -17.38
N VAL A 11 -10.84 0.90 -16.23
CA VAL A 11 -10.22 -0.42 -16.13
C VAL A 11 -11.24 -1.46 -15.66
N ARG A 12 -11.07 -2.71 -16.08
CA ARG A 12 -11.80 -3.87 -15.54
C ARG A 12 -10.89 -4.72 -14.66
N PHE A 13 -11.48 -5.43 -13.71
CA PHE A 13 -10.75 -6.33 -12.82
C PHE A 13 -11.01 -7.78 -13.22
N ALA A 14 -10.03 -8.42 -13.87
CA ALA A 14 -10.19 -9.76 -14.48
C ALA A 14 -8.84 -10.47 -14.59
N VAL A 15 -8.86 -11.79 -14.81
CA VAL A 15 -7.65 -12.61 -14.99
C VAL A 15 -7.16 -12.46 -16.44
N PRO A 16 -5.92 -12.00 -16.68
CA PRO A 16 -5.30 -12.03 -18.00
C PRO A 16 -5.17 -13.46 -18.54
N GLU A 17 -5.12 -13.61 -19.86
CA GLU A 17 -4.79 -14.90 -20.47
C GLU A 17 -3.39 -15.37 -20.02
N GLY A 18 -3.29 -16.63 -19.57
CA GLY A 18 -2.05 -17.22 -19.07
C GLY A 18 -1.67 -16.86 -17.62
N ASP A 19 -2.49 -16.09 -16.91
CA ASP A 19 -2.32 -15.77 -15.47
C ASP A 19 -3.38 -16.53 -14.64
N ASP A 20 -3.24 -16.55 -13.32
CA ASP A 20 -4.15 -17.20 -12.38
C ASP A 20 -4.83 -16.20 -11.42
N ARG A 21 -4.47 -14.91 -11.52
CA ARG A 21 -4.93 -13.85 -10.61
C ARG A 21 -5.55 -12.67 -11.35
N PRO A 22 -6.60 -12.06 -10.77
CA PRO A 22 -7.20 -10.89 -11.35
C PRO A 22 -6.27 -9.67 -11.24
N ARG A 23 -6.19 -8.90 -12.33
CA ARG A 23 -5.45 -7.64 -12.45
C ARG A 23 -6.40 -6.54 -12.93
N TYR A 24 -5.98 -5.29 -12.77
CA TYR A 24 -6.67 -4.18 -13.44
C TYR A 24 -6.18 -4.08 -14.88
N LEU A 25 -7.07 -4.34 -15.83
CA LEU A 25 -6.81 -4.37 -17.27
C LEU A 25 -7.45 -3.16 -17.93
N CYS A 26 -6.72 -2.49 -18.81
CA CYS A 26 -7.24 -1.42 -19.65
C CYS A 26 -7.45 -1.92 -21.07
N ASP A 27 -8.72 -1.99 -21.52
CA ASP A 27 -9.03 -2.44 -22.88
C ASP A 27 -8.73 -1.35 -23.94
N GLY A 28 -8.69 -0.06 -23.55
CA GLY A 28 -8.40 1.04 -24.47
C GLY A 28 -6.94 1.15 -24.93
N CYS A 29 -5.98 0.78 -24.07
CA CYS A 29 -4.55 0.83 -24.43
C CYS A 29 -3.80 -0.48 -24.18
N GLY A 30 -4.48 -1.55 -23.75
CA GLY A 30 -3.89 -2.86 -23.48
C GLY A 30 -3.01 -2.94 -22.23
N THR A 31 -2.90 -1.87 -21.43
CA THR A 31 -2.04 -1.87 -20.24
C THR A 31 -2.60 -2.77 -19.13
N ILE A 32 -1.73 -3.60 -18.55
CA ILE A 32 -1.99 -4.38 -17.34
C ILE A 32 -1.38 -3.63 -16.14
N HIS A 33 -2.21 -3.26 -15.16
CA HIS A 33 -1.77 -2.56 -13.95
C HIS A 33 -1.52 -3.54 -12.81
N TYR A 34 -0.26 -3.94 -12.64
CA TYR A 34 0.19 -4.70 -11.48
C TYR A 34 0.20 -3.84 -10.22
N GLN A 35 -0.14 -4.45 -9.08
CA GLN A 35 -0.12 -3.78 -7.78
C GLN A 35 1.03 -4.32 -6.94
N ASN A 36 2.01 -3.47 -6.66
CA ASN A 36 3.12 -3.80 -5.77
C ASN A 36 2.73 -3.54 -4.31
N PRO A 37 3.18 -4.40 -3.36
CA PRO A 37 3.08 -4.12 -1.95
C PRO A 37 3.75 -2.80 -1.57
N ARG A 38 3.23 -2.11 -0.56
CA ARG A 38 3.87 -0.93 0.03
C ARG A 38 4.56 -1.33 1.32
N ILE A 39 5.84 -1.04 1.42
CA ILE A 39 6.63 -1.36 2.61
C ILE A 39 6.37 -0.30 3.68
N VAL A 40 6.17 -0.75 4.92
CA VAL A 40 6.22 0.10 6.12
C VAL A 40 7.48 -0.29 6.88
N ALA A 41 8.43 0.65 6.95
CA ALA A 41 9.65 0.47 7.74
C ALA A 41 9.44 1.06 9.13
N GLY A 42 9.91 0.34 10.15
CA GLY A 42 9.83 0.75 11.55
C GLY A 42 11.18 0.60 12.25
N THR A 43 11.28 1.21 13.42
CA THR A 43 12.45 1.08 14.29
C THR A 43 12.03 0.84 15.74
N LEU A 44 12.89 0.15 16.50
CA LEU A 44 12.78 0.03 17.95
C LEU A 44 13.96 0.79 18.58
N PRO A 45 13.83 2.10 18.85
CA PRO A 45 14.92 2.86 19.45
C PRO A 45 15.08 2.45 20.91
N VAL A 46 16.30 2.08 21.29
CA VAL A 46 16.66 1.66 22.65
C VAL A 46 17.58 2.70 23.28
N SER A 47 17.33 3.02 24.55
CA SER A 47 18.20 3.86 25.38
C SER A 47 18.37 3.22 26.76
N GLY A 48 19.54 2.63 27.01
CA GLY A 48 19.77 1.79 28.19
C GLY A 48 18.78 0.62 28.24
N SER A 49 18.04 0.52 29.35
CA SER A 49 16.99 -0.48 29.55
C SER A 49 15.59 -0.03 29.09
N LYS A 50 15.48 1.10 28.37
CA LYS A 50 14.20 1.68 27.93
C LYS A 50 14.06 1.64 26.41
N VAL A 51 12.81 1.64 25.95
CA VAL A 51 12.45 1.77 24.53
C VAL A 51 11.63 3.04 24.29
N LEU A 52 11.78 3.66 23.12
CA LEU A 52 10.98 4.79 22.71
C LEU A 52 9.68 4.34 22.04
N LEU A 53 8.56 4.90 22.49
CA LEU A 53 7.24 4.73 21.88
C LEU A 53 6.64 6.10 21.52
N CYS A 54 5.82 6.12 20.48
CA CYS A 54 5.04 7.29 20.07
C CYS A 54 3.56 7.11 20.47
N LYS A 55 2.94 8.14 21.05
CA LYS A 55 1.47 8.14 21.27
C LYS A 55 0.77 8.71 20.05
N ARG A 56 -0.10 7.94 19.41
CA ARG A 56 -0.73 8.30 18.13
C ARG A 56 -1.66 9.51 18.30
N ALA A 57 -1.44 10.57 17.52
CA ALA A 57 -2.30 11.76 17.53
C ALA A 57 -3.47 11.68 16.52
N ILE A 58 -3.39 10.77 15.54
CA ILE A 58 -4.32 10.66 14.41
C ILE A 58 -4.88 9.22 14.33
N SER A 59 -6.15 9.08 13.93
CA SER A 59 -6.78 7.79 13.68
C SER A 59 -6.08 7.03 12.53
N PRO A 60 -6.17 5.69 12.50
CA PRO A 60 -6.83 4.80 13.46
C PRO A 60 -6.09 4.74 14.81
N ARG A 61 -6.76 4.22 15.86
CA ARG A 61 -6.16 3.99 17.20
C ARG A 61 -5.48 5.23 17.81
N LYS A 62 -6.13 6.41 17.71
CA LYS A 62 -5.66 7.63 18.39
C LYS A 62 -5.52 7.37 19.90
N GLY A 63 -4.45 7.89 20.50
CA GLY A 63 -4.13 7.74 21.92
C GLY A 63 -3.37 6.46 22.29
N TYR A 64 -3.21 5.49 21.37
CA TYR A 64 -2.46 4.26 21.62
C TYR A 64 -0.97 4.49 21.39
N TRP A 65 -0.13 3.69 22.04
CA TRP A 65 1.32 3.68 21.84
C TRP A 65 1.73 2.78 20.67
N THR A 66 2.75 3.17 19.93
CA THR A 66 3.30 2.42 18.78
C THR A 66 4.80 2.68 18.65
N LEU A 67 5.50 1.82 17.90
CA LEU A 67 6.85 2.13 17.42
C LEU A 67 6.82 3.23 16.35
N PRO A 68 7.90 4.04 16.23
CA PRO A 68 8.08 4.91 15.09
C PRO A 68 8.18 4.08 13.79
N ALA A 69 7.28 4.33 12.85
CA ALA A 69 7.23 3.65 11.57
C ALA A 69 6.51 4.50 10.51
N GLY A 70 6.81 4.25 9.23
CA GLY A 70 6.21 4.94 8.10
C GLY A 70 6.35 4.18 6.79
N TYR A 71 5.62 4.60 5.76
CA TYR A 71 5.82 4.09 4.41
C TYR A 71 7.23 4.41 3.92
N MET A 72 7.82 3.47 3.18
CA MET A 72 9.06 3.68 2.43
C MET A 72 8.77 4.40 1.11
#